data_AF-A0A372JA26-F1
#
_entry.id   AF-A0A372JA26-F1
#
_cell.length_a   1.000
_cell.length_b   1.000
_cell.length_c   1.000
_cell.angle_alpha   90.00
_cell.angle_beta   90.00
_cell.angle_gamma   90.00
#
_symmetry.space_group_name_H-M   'P 1'
#
loop_
_entity.id
_entity.type
_entity.pdbx_description
1 polymer ?
#
loop_
_entity_poly.entity_id
_entity_poly.type
_entity_poly.pdbx_seq_one_letter_code
_entity_poly.pdbx_strand_id
1 'polypeptide(L)'
;MRHPWLGDLGAHGRDLLVARVDISTTIWPALNDDETDVMVLIYSAERGEDFPHLVNAAATRTQNVLANLESIKTYAIEHAPTDWRPHLQTTDTAPIPDRLHLDDVSVLAACTVVSFSHPDLGILDVQTDLQGQCEAIDHTSWNPRSTEHAK
;
A
#
# COMPACT_ATOMS: atom_id res chain seq x y z
N MET A 1 10.54 -14.48 11.91
CA MET A 1 9.57 -14.60 13.04
C MET A 1 8.22 -14.92 12.42
N ARG A 2 7.31 -15.61 13.10
CA ARG A 2 5.95 -15.81 12.60
C ARG A 2 4.95 -15.07 13.46
N HIS A 3 4.08 -14.29 12.84
CA HIS A 3 2.97 -13.59 13.46
C HIS A 3 1.65 -14.27 13.04
N PRO A 4 0.62 -14.34 13.92
CA PRO A 4 -0.61 -15.06 13.62
C PRO A 4 -1.37 -14.58 12.38
N TRP A 5 -1.35 -13.27 12.12
CA TRP A 5 -2.04 -12.66 10.98
C TRP A 5 -1.10 -12.34 9.80
N LEU A 6 -0.06 -11.53 10.02
CA LEU A 6 0.98 -11.22 9.03
C LEU A 6 1.78 -12.43 8.49
N GLY A 7 1.66 -13.62 9.08
CA GLY A 7 2.41 -14.80 8.62
C GLY A 7 3.91 -14.70 8.93
N ASP A 8 4.73 -15.13 7.98
CA ASP A 8 6.18 -15.15 8.15
C ASP A 8 6.80 -13.78 7.87
N LEU A 9 7.51 -13.25 8.87
CA LEU A 9 8.25 -12.00 8.77
C LEU A 9 9.73 -12.27 8.48
N GLY A 10 10.18 -11.77 7.34
CA GLY A 10 11.56 -11.70 6.91
C GLY A 10 12.17 -10.33 7.18
N ALA A 11 13.48 -10.27 7.46
CA ALA A 11 14.20 -9.00 7.45
C ALA A 11 14.57 -8.65 6.01
N HIS A 12 14.39 -7.39 5.61
CA HIS A 12 14.77 -6.87 4.31
C HIS A 12 15.65 -5.62 4.51
N GLY A 13 16.93 -5.84 4.79
CA GLY A 13 17.84 -4.77 5.21
C GLY A 13 17.87 -4.57 6.72
N ARG A 14 18.38 -3.41 7.17
CA ARG A 14 18.71 -3.16 8.57
C ARG A 14 17.49 -2.86 9.44
N ASP A 15 16.56 -2.06 8.92
CA ASP A 15 15.45 -1.47 9.70
C ASP A 15 14.07 -1.71 9.07
N LEU A 16 13.97 -2.73 8.23
CA LEU A 16 12.76 -3.07 7.47
C LEU A 16 12.46 -4.56 7.61
N LEU A 17 11.22 -4.86 7.99
CA LEU A 17 10.65 -6.20 7.88
C LEU A 17 9.68 -6.25 6.72
N VAL A 18 9.57 -7.43 6.14
CA VAL A 18 8.61 -7.73 5.09
C VAL A 18 7.77 -8.91 5.55
N ALA A 19 6.46 -8.77 5.39
CA ALA A 19 5.50 -9.84 5.49
C ALA A 19 4.72 -9.93 4.16
N ARG A 20 4.20 -11.12 3.87
CA ARG A 20 3.29 -11.37 2.75
C ARG A 20 1.96 -11.81 3.32
N VAL A 21 0.90 -11.10 2.95
CA VAL A 21 -0.44 -11.34 3.47
C VAL A 21 -1.35 -11.69 2.32
N ASP A 22 -1.95 -12.87 2.37
CA ASP A 22 -2.97 -13.28 1.40
C ASP A 22 -4.16 -12.32 1.47
N ILE A 23 -4.56 -11.79 0.32
CA ILE A 23 -5.71 -10.91 0.13
C ILE A 23 -6.76 -11.61 -0.72
N SER A 24 -8.03 -11.23 -0.52
CA SER A 24 -9.11 -11.74 -1.35
C SER A 24 -8.88 -11.35 -2.81
N THR A 25 -9.22 -12.21 -3.78
CA THR A 25 -9.14 -11.90 -5.21
C THR A 25 -10.01 -10.72 -5.63
N THR A 26 -10.95 -10.30 -4.78
CA THR A 26 -11.73 -9.06 -4.95
C THR A 26 -10.90 -7.80 -4.72
N ILE A 27 -9.84 -7.91 -3.91
CA ILE A 27 -8.83 -6.89 -3.72
C ILE A 27 -7.79 -7.16 -4.81
N TRP A 28 -7.95 -6.52 -5.97
CA TRP A 28 -7.09 -6.75 -7.12
C TRP A 28 -5.62 -6.55 -6.73
N PRO A 29 -4.82 -7.62 -6.65
CA PRO A 29 -3.41 -7.57 -6.28
C PRO A 29 -2.58 -6.98 -7.43
N ALA A 30 -1.28 -6.75 -7.19
CA ALA A 30 -0.34 -6.20 -8.16
C ALA A 30 -0.48 -6.86 -9.55
N LEU A 31 -0.23 -6.07 -10.61
CA LEU A 31 -0.46 -6.48 -12.02
C LEU A 31 0.32 -7.71 -12.50
N ASN A 32 1.32 -8.16 -11.74
CA ASN A 32 2.19 -9.26 -12.14
C ASN A 32 1.84 -10.53 -11.34
N ASP A 33 1.76 -11.66 -12.05
CA ASP A 33 2.01 -13.03 -11.54
C ASP A 33 0.93 -13.82 -10.77
N ASP A 34 -0.37 -13.63 -11.03
CA ASP A 34 -1.43 -14.40 -10.33
C ASP A 34 -1.30 -14.31 -8.78
N GLU A 35 -0.55 -13.31 -8.29
CA GLU A 35 -0.21 -13.16 -6.87
C GLU A 35 -1.50 -12.84 -6.12
N THR A 36 -1.82 -13.61 -5.08
CA THR A 36 -2.97 -13.34 -4.21
C THR A 36 -2.54 -12.73 -2.90
N ASP A 37 -1.32 -12.21 -2.81
CA ASP A 37 -0.73 -11.63 -1.62
C ASP A 37 -0.39 -10.15 -1.82
N VAL A 38 -0.39 -9.41 -0.71
CA VAL A 38 0.13 -8.05 -0.63
C VAL A 38 1.40 -8.05 0.22
N MET A 39 2.39 -7.27 -0.21
CA MET A 39 3.58 -7.03 0.60
C MET A 39 3.29 -6.00 1.70
N VAL A 40 3.62 -6.34 2.93
CA VAL A 40 3.56 -5.43 4.08
C VAL A 40 4.98 -5.06 4.50
N LEU A 41 5.34 -3.79 4.33
CA LEU A 41 6.66 -3.23 4.64
C LEU A 41 6.61 -2.53 6.00
N ILE A 42 7.29 -3.07 7.00
CA ILE A 42 7.29 -2.52 8.37
C ILE A 42 8.63 -1.80 8.62
N TYR A 43 8.59 -0.47 8.61
CA TYR A 43 9.77 0.38 8.78
C TYR A 43 10.10 0.65 10.25
N SER A 44 11.37 1.02 10.49
CA SER A 44 11.92 1.29 11.82
C SER A 44 11.77 0.11 12.78
N ALA A 45 11.79 -1.10 12.24
CA ALA A 45 11.63 -2.33 12.98
C ALA A 45 12.95 -2.77 13.65
N GLU A 46 13.54 -1.89 14.46
CA GLU A 46 14.67 -2.26 15.30
C GLU A 46 14.24 -3.38 16.25
N ARG A 47 15.01 -4.47 16.28
CA ARG A 47 14.73 -5.63 17.14
C ARG A 47 15.11 -5.30 18.59
N GLY A 48 14.23 -4.57 19.27
CA GLY A 48 14.28 -4.27 20.71
C GLY A 48 13.14 -4.94 21.48
N GLU A 49 12.97 -4.57 22.77
CA GLU A 49 11.90 -5.11 23.63
C GLU A 49 10.49 -4.80 23.08
N ASP A 50 10.33 -3.67 22.39
CA ASP A 50 9.06 -3.24 21.80
C ASP A 50 8.72 -3.91 20.45
N PHE A 51 9.62 -4.75 19.92
CA PHE A 51 9.47 -5.36 18.61
C PHE A 51 8.16 -6.14 18.42
N PRO A 52 7.70 -6.99 19.37
CA PRO A 52 6.39 -7.64 19.24
C PRO A 52 5.22 -6.66 19.20
N HIS A 53 5.29 -5.55 19.94
CA HIS A 53 4.25 -4.52 19.93
C HIS A 53 4.20 -3.78 18.59
N LEU A 54 5.36 -3.48 18.00
CA LEU A 54 5.46 -2.87 16.66
C LEU A 54 4.84 -3.78 15.59
N VAL A 55 5.15 -5.08 15.61
CA VAL A 55 4.60 -6.05 14.64
C VAL A 55 3.08 -6.18 14.80
N ASN A 56 2.57 -6.24 16.03
CA ASN A 56 1.13 -6.26 16.29
C ASN A 56 0.45 -4.96 15.80
N ALA A 57 1.06 -3.81 16.06
CA ALA A 57 0.54 -2.52 15.59
C ALA A 57 0.52 -2.45 14.05
N ALA A 58 1.55 -2.95 13.38
CA ALA A 58 1.60 -3.04 11.93
C ALA A 58 0.50 -3.96 11.37
N ALA A 59 0.25 -5.10 12.02
CA ALA A 59 -0.85 -5.99 11.65
C ALA A 59 -2.20 -5.25 11.75
N THR A 60 -2.48 -4.58 12.86
CA THR A 60 -3.72 -3.80 13.05
C THR A 60 -3.87 -2.70 12.01
N ARG A 61 -2.81 -1.92 11.73
CA ARG A 61 -2.85 -0.85 10.74
C ARG A 61 -3.11 -1.38 9.33
N THR A 62 -2.47 -2.48 8.96
CA THR A 62 -2.70 -3.14 7.67
C THR A 62 -4.13 -3.65 7.56
N GLN A 63 -4.67 -4.28 8.61
CA GLN A 63 -6.07 -4.70 8.64
C GLN A 63 -7.03 -3.52 8.45
N ASN A 64 -6.76 -2.38 9.11
CA ASN A 64 -7.56 -1.17 8.95
C ASN A 64 -7.50 -0.62 7.52
N VAL A 65 -6.32 -0.61 6.89
CA VAL A 65 -6.16 -0.23 5.47
C VAL A 65 -7.00 -1.15 4.57
N LEU A 66 -6.87 -2.47 4.72
CA LEU A 66 -7.61 -3.43 3.90
C LEU A 66 -9.12 -3.30 4.10
N ALA A 67 -9.58 -2.99 5.32
CA ALA A 67 -10.99 -2.75 5.61
C ALA A 67 -11.54 -1.45 4.98
N ASN A 68 -10.68 -0.46 4.73
CA ASN A 68 -11.05 0.84 4.14
C ASN A 68 -10.63 0.98 2.67
N LEU A 69 -10.19 -0.10 2.03
CA LEU A 69 -9.48 -0.04 0.76
C LEU A 69 -10.28 0.63 -0.37
N GLU A 70 -11.59 0.40 -0.45
CA GLU A 70 -12.45 1.06 -1.45
C GLU A 70 -12.49 2.59 -1.28
N SER A 71 -12.56 3.04 -0.02
CA SER A 71 -12.51 4.47 0.31
C SER A 71 -11.15 5.06 -0.04
N ILE A 72 -10.07 4.32 0.25
CA ILE A 72 -8.70 4.75 -0.07
C ILE A 72 -8.50 4.84 -1.59
N LYS A 73 -8.99 3.87 -2.36
CA LYS A 73 -8.97 3.90 -3.84
C LYS A 73 -9.73 5.11 -4.39
N THR A 74 -10.91 5.38 -3.84
CA THR A 74 -11.72 6.54 -4.24
C THR A 74 -10.94 7.84 -3.99
N TYR A 75 -10.36 7.97 -2.80
CA TYR A 75 -9.53 9.12 -2.44
C TYR A 75 -8.32 9.26 -3.39
N ALA A 76 -7.65 8.15 -3.70
CA ALA A 76 -6.51 8.11 -4.61
C ALA A 76 -6.87 8.68 -6.00
N ILE A 77 -8.03 8.31 -6.53
CA ILE A 77 -8.51 8.76 -7.85
C ILE A 77 -8.84 10.26 -7.83
N GLU A 78 -9.51 10.74 -6.79
CA GLU A 78 -9.88 12.16 -6.63
C GLU A 78 -8.65 13.06 -6.55
N HIS A 79 -7.60 12.57 -5.90
CA HIS A 79 -6.36 13.31 -5.61
C HIS A 79 -5.19 12.90 -6.52
N ALA A 80 -5.44 12.09 -7.53
CA ALA A 80 -4.43 11.67 -8.48
C ALA A 80 -3.84 12.89 -9.23
N PRO A 81 -2.57 12.79 -9.69
CA PRO A 81 -1.95 13.80 -10.53
C PRO A 81 -2.84 14.23 -11.70
N THR A 82 -2.81 15.51 -12.05
CA THR A 82 -3.74 16.08 -13.05
C THR A 82 -3.62 15.40 -14.41
N ASP A 83 -2.42 14.97 -14.78
CA ASP A 83 -2.09 14.24 -16.00
C ASP A 83 -2.59 12.78 -15.99
N TRP A 84 -2.88 12.19 -14.83
CA TRP A 84 -3.53 10.89 -14.73
C TRP A 84 -5.04 10.99 -14.98
N ARG A 85 -5.68 12.12 -14.64
CA ARG A 85 -7.14 12.29 -14.72
C ARG A 85 -7.74 11.91 -16.09
N PRO A 86 -7.16 12.28 -17.24
CA PRO A 86 -7.67 11.84 -18.54
C PRO A 86 -7.66 10.32 -18.73
N HIS A 87 -6.62 9.64 -18.22
CA HIS A 87 -6.49 8.18 -18.30
C HIS A 87 -7.46 7.47 -17.37
N LEU A 88 -7.67 8.04 -16.18
CA LEU A 88 -8.66 7.54 -15.23
C LEU A 88 -10.07 7.72 -15.82
N GLN A 89 -10.43 8.88 -16.36
CA GLN A 89 -11.79 9.16 -16.85
C GLN A 89 -12.18 8.45 -18.18
N THR A 90 -11.34 7.57 -18.73
CA THR A 90 -11.67 6.85 -19.98
C THR A 90 -12.76 5.80 -19.77
N THR A 91 -13.93 6.02 -20.38
CA THR A 91 -15.15 5.22 -20.24
C THR A 91 -15.14 3.89 -21.01
N ASP A 92 -14.18 3.67 -21.91
CA ASP A 92 -14.13 2.52 -22.83
C ASP A 92 -13.40 1.28 -22.27
N THR A 93 -12.93 1.34 -21.04
CA THR A 93 -12.25 0.23 -20.34
C THR A 93 -12.85 0.07 -18.93
N ALA A 94 -12.59 -1.04 -18.23
CA ALA A 94 -13.15 -1.35 -16.90
C ALA A 94 -13.12 -0.15 -15.93
N PRO A 95 -14.05 -0.02 -14.97
CA PRO A 95 -14.07 1.09 -14.00
C PRO A 95 -12.70 1.34 -13.35
N ILE A 96 -12.34 2.61 -13.13
CA ILE A 96 -11.04 3.03 -12.56
C ILE A 96 -10.66 2.33 -11.24
N PRO A 97 -11.60 2.12 -10.28
CA PRO A 97 -11.28 1.38 -9.06
C PRO A 97 -10.76 -0.04 -9.31
N ASP A 98 -11.06 -0.59 -10.49
CA ASP A 98 -10.64 -1.91 -10.97
C ASP A 98 -9.28 -1.86 -11.71
N ARG A 99 -8.70 -0.65 -11.93
CA ARG A 99 -7.38 -0.45 -12.57
C ARG A 99 -6.28 -0.06 -11.59
N LEU A 100 -6.62 0.30 -10.35
CA LEU A 100 -5.66 0.49 -9.28
C LEU A 100 -5.48 -0.84 -8.54
N HIS A 101 -4.33 -1.45 -8.75
CA HIS A 101 -3.94 -2.70 -8.14
C HIS A 101 -3.19 -2.42 -6.84
N LEU A 102 -3.52 -3.10 -5.75
CA LEU A 102 -2.80 -2.93 -4.49
C LEU A 102 -1.40 -3.55 -4.64
N ASP A 103 -0.35 -2.75 -4.50
CA ASP A 103 1.05 -3.17 -4.66
C ASP A 103 1.65 -3.53 -3.29
N ASP A 104 1.70 -2.56 -2.38
CA ASP A 104 2.20 -2.76 -1.02
C ASP A 104 1.47 -1.90 0.02
N VAL A 105 1.62 -2.30 1.28
CA VAL A 105 1.25 -1.51 2.46
C VAL A 105 2.48 -1.27 3.31
N SER A 106 2.94 -0.03 3.30
CA SER A 106 4.09 0.45 4.05
C SER A 106 3.68 1.04 5.40
N VAL A 107 4.00 0.37 6.50
CA VAL A 107 3.74 0.84 7.86
C VAL A 107 4.95 1.60 8.39
N LEU A 108 4.78 2.91 8.59
CA LEU A 108 5.76 3.80 9.21
C LEU A 108 5.35 4.12 10.65
N ALA A 109 6.23 4.80 11.40
CA ALA A 109 5.94 5.15 12.80
C ALA A 109 4.64 5.97 12.95
N ALA A 110 4.48 7.00 12.12
CA ALA A 110 3.39 7.98 12.23
C ALA A 110 2.19 7.72 11.31
N CYS A 111 2.34 6.94 10.25
CA CYS A 111 1.33 6.74 9.23
C CYS A 111 1.48 5.39 8.53
N THR A 112 0.53 5.08 7.66
CA THR A 112 0.64 3.98 6.70
C THR A 112 0.61 4.57 5.29
N VAL A 113 1.42 4.04 4.38
CA VAL A 113 1.39 4.37 2.96
C VAL A 113 0.86 3.16 2.22
N VAL A 114 -0.12 3.39 1.35
CA VAL A 114 -0.77 2.39 0.53
C VAL A 114 -0.39 2.67 -0.92
N SER A 115 0.34 1.76 -1.53
CA SER A 115 0.83 1.92 -2.89
C SER A 115 -0.10 1.21 -3.85
N PHE A 116 -0.57 1.93 -4.88
CA PHE A 116 -1.36 1.35 -5.96
C PHE A 116 -0.58 1.35 -7.27
N SER A 117 -0.47 0.20 -7.92
CA SER A 117 0.07 0.11 -9.27
C SER A 117 -1.01 0.29 -10.34
N HIS A 118 -0.67 1.04 -11.38
CA HIS A 118 -1.44 1.21 -12.60
C HIS A 118 -0.54 0.86 -13.79
N PRO A 119 -0.98 0.02 -14.75
CA PRO A 119 -0.10 -0.55 -15.78
C PRO A 119 0.58 0.52 -16.64
N ASP A 120 -0.16 1.57 -17.01
CA ASP A 120 0.34 2.59 -17.92
C ASP A 120 0.93 3.83 -17.22
N LEU A 121 0.67 3.99 -15.92
CA LEU A 121 0.92 5.25 -15.21
C LEU A 121 1.93 5.10 -14.07
N GLY A 122 2.21 3.87 -13.63
CA GLY A 122 3.15 3.57 -12.55
C GLY A 122 2.46 3.46 -11.19
N ILE A 123 3.17 3.87 -10.13
CA ILE A 123 2.72 3.75 -8.75
C ILE A 123 2.09 5.05 -8.25
N LEU A 124 0.97 4.94 -7.55
CA LEU A 124 0.28 6.00 -6.84
C LEU A 124 0.23 5.68 -5.34
N ASP A 125 0.93 6.48 -4.55
CA ASP A 125 0.99 6.32 -3.10
C ASP A 125 -0.07 7.18 -2.40
N VAL A 126 -0.77 6.58 -1.43
CA VAL A 126 -1.73 7.28 -0.57
C VAL A 126 -1.33 7.09 0.89
N GLN A 127 -1.21 8.19 1.63
CA GLN A 127 -1.01 8.14 3.07
C GLN A 127 -2.34 8.02 3.81
N THR A 128 -2.37 7.13 4.79
CA THR A 128 -3.44 7.02 5.77
C THR A 128 -2.92 7.23 7.19
N ASP A 129 -3.83 7.63 8.07
CA ASP A 129 -3.59 7.62 9.50
C ASP A 129 -3.46 6.19 10.07
N LEU A 130 -3.42 6.08 11.40
CA LEU A 130 -3.30 4.79 12.09
C LEU A 130 -4.60 3.94 12.03
N GLN A 131 -5.71 4.56 11.65
CA GLN A 131 -7.04 3.97 11.49
C GLN A 131 -7.35 3.62 10.03
N GLY A 132 -6.40 3.82 9.11
CA GLY A 132 -6.60 3.55 7.69
C GLY A 132 -7.48 4.60 6.99
N GLN A 133 -7.66 5.77 7.59
CA GLN A 133 -8.37 6.89 6.97
C GLN A 133 -7.39 7.76 6.18
N CYS A 134 -7.81 8.20 4.99
CA CYS A 134 -6.99 9.09 4.17
C CYS A 134 -6.90 10.46 4.84
N GLU A 135 -5.69 10.97 4.99
CA GLU A 135 -5.47 12.35 5.41
C GLU A 135 -5.19 13.21 4.18
N ALA A 136 -5.70 14.45 4.16
CA ALA A 136 -5.37 15.40 3.12
C ALA A 136 -3.86 15.70 3.18
N ILE A 137 -3.09 15.13 2.25
CA ILE A 137 -1.68 15.43 2.13
C ILE A 137 -1.55 16.73 1.33
N ASP A 138 -0.83 17.70 1.86
CA ASP A 138 -0.39 18.85 1.08
C ASP A 138 0.53 18.35 -0.05
N HIS A 139 0.03 18.42 -1.29
CA HIS A 139 0.63 17.85 -2.51
C HIS A 139 2.04 18.38 -2.86
N THR A 140 2.58 19.32 -2.07
CA THR A 140 3.95 19.83 -2.22
C THR A 140 5.05 18.84 -1.83
N SER A 141 4.70 17.71 -1.22
CA SER A 141 5.64 16.67 -0.77
C SER A 141 5.53 15.34 -1.52
N TRP A 142 4.69 15.26 -2.57
CA TRP A 142 4.61 14.08 -3.43
C TRP A 142 5.99 13.78 -4.02
N ASN A 143 6.64 12.74 -3.49
CA ASN A 143 7.93 12.25 -3.96
C ASN A 143 7.63 11.10 -4.92
N PRO A 144 7.70 11.31 -6.24
CA PRO A 144 7.59 10.23 -7.17
C PRO A 144 8.81 9.34 -6.96
N ARG A 145 8.65 8.18 -6.33
CA ARG A 145 9.55 7.05 -6.58
C ARG A 145 9.42 6.52 -8.02
N SER A 146 8.98 7.35 -8.97
CA SER A 146 9.24 7.22 -10.39
C SER A 146 10.76 7.25 -10.62
N THR A 147 11.38 6.07 -10.69
CA THR A 147 12.20 5.61 -11.83
C THR A 147 13.10 4.39 -11.51
N GLU A 148 12.94 3.70 -10.37
CA GLU A 148 13.83 2.56 -10.05
C GLU A 148 13.16 1.18 -10.00
N HIS A 149 12.16 0.89 -10.84
CA HIS A 149 11.85 -0.49 -11.22
C HIS A 149 11.48 -0.59 -12.71
N ALA A 150 12.39 -0.14 -13.57
CA ALA A 150 12.50 -0.63 -14.94
C ALA A 150 13.78 -1.48 -15.03
N LYS A 151 13.64 -2.80 -14.86
CA LYS A 151 14.60 -3.77 -15.36
C LYS A 151 13.86 -4.97 -15.93
#